data_AF-A0A8J4Y142-F1
#
_entry.id   AF-A0A8J4Y142-F1
#
_cell.length_a   1.000
_cell.length_b   1.000
_cell.length_c   1.000
_cell.angle_alpha   90.00
_cell.angle_beta   90.00
_cell.angle_gamma   90.00
#
_symmetry.space_group_name_H-M   'P 1'
#
loop_
_entity.id
_entity.type
_entity.pdbx_description
1 polymer ?
#
loop_
_entity_poly.entity_id
_entity_poly.type
_entity_poly.pdbx_seq_one_letter_code
_entity_poly.pdbx_strand_id
1 'polypeptide(L)'
;MTWLESRAFCRAIGGDMFILGDDLGPFTTLLQHFAVNGVTADFWVGGRFINETSGWMWVDSTPLTMGSPFWAVRYNEGCSTRPVPYLNHTHPANDGACYHYQQAPPAITSRHCVASTYQHYFYLTDENCFSKKSPLCVMPGEKKPQAT
;
A
#
# COMPACT_ATOMS: atom_id res chain seq x y z
N MET A 1 -4.86 10.06 -12.02
CA MET A 1 -5.92 10.53 -11.10
C MET A 1 -5.37 10.60 -9.69
N THR A 2 -5.88 11.50 -8.83
CA THR A 2 -5.62 11.46 -7.37
C THR A 2 -6.21 10.19 -6.80
N TRP A 3 -5.87 9.81 -5.57
CA TRP A 3 -6.45 8.61 -4.96
C TRP A 3 -7.98 8.69 -4.86
N LEU A 4 -8.52 9.85 -4.48
CA LEU A 4 -9.96 10.05 -4.36
C LEU A 4 -10.67 9.98 -5.72
N GLU A 5 -10.11 10.65 -6.75
CA GLU A 5 -10.60 10.57 -8.13
C GLU A 5 -10.59 9.11 -8.63
N SER A 6 -9.53 8.37 -8.29
CA SER A 6 -9.35 6.96 -8.69
C SER A 6 -10.43 6.06 -8.09
N ARG A 7 -10.74 6.24 -6.81
CA ARG A 7 -11.84 5.50 -6.17
C ARG A 7 -13.19 5.84 -6.79
N ALA A 8 -13.44 7.13 -7.02
CA ALA A 8 -14.67 7.58 -7.67
C ALA A 8 -14.82 6.97 -9.07
N PHE A 9 -13.73 6.90 -9.84
CA PHE A 9 -13.71 6.25 -11.15
C PHE A 9 -14.06 4.76 -11.06
N CYS A 10 -13.39 3.98 -10.19
CA CYS A 10 -13.71 2.56 -10.04
C CYS A 10 -15.17 2.31 -9.66
N ARG A 11 -15.74 3.16 -8.79
CA ARG A 11 -17.16 3.09 -8.42
C ARG A 11 -18.09 3.45 -9.56
N ALA A 12 -17.74 4.45 -10.37
CA ALA A 12 -18.54 4.87 -11.52
C ALA A 12 -18.67 3.76 -12.57
N ILE A 13 -17.66 2.89 -12.71
CA ILE A 13 -17.70 1.75 -13.63
C ILE A 13 -18.34 0.49 -13.02
N GLY A 14 -18.83 0.55 -11.78
CA GLY A 14 -19.50 -0.57 -11.10
C GLY A 14 -18.59 -1.46 -10.24
N GLY A 15 -17.35 -1.05 -9.99
CA GLY A 15 -16.39 -1.73 -9.12
C GLY A 15 -16.01 -0.93 -7.88
N ASP A 16 -14.89 -1.27 -7.26
CA ASP A 16 -14.19 -0.42 -6.29
C ASP A 16 -12.67 -0.62 -6.45
N MET A 17 -11.86 0.09 -5.68
CA MET A 17 -10.41 -0.07 -5.75
C MET A 17 -9.96 -1.43 -5.21
N PHE A 18 -8.93 -1.99 -5.82
CA PHE A 18 -8.30 -3.24 -5.39
C PHE A 18 -7.82 -3.16 -3.94
N ILE A 19 -8.17 -4.15 -3.13
CA ILE A 19 -7.68 -4.32 -1.76
C ILE A 19 -6.92 -5.64 -1.68
N LEU A 20 -5.94 -5.69 -0.77
CA LEU A 20 -5.30 -6.95 -0.40
C LEU A 20 -5.94 -7.47 0.88
N GLY A 21 -6.59 -8.63 0.78
CA GLY A 21 -7.01 -9.37 1.95
C GLY A 21 -5.83 -10.07 2.62
N ASP A 22 -6.12 -10.94 3.59
CA ASP A 22 -5.10 -11.73 4.28
C ASP A 22 -4.46 -12.82 3.40
N ASP A 23 -5.07 -13.14 2.26
CA ASP A 23 -4.55 -14.09 1.28
C ASP A 23 -3.52 -13.43 0.32
N LEU A 24 -2.39 -14.11 0.14
CA LEU A 24 -1.34 -13.73 -0.80
C LEU A 24 -1.70 -14.06 -2.26
N GLY A 25 -2.65 -14.97 -2.49
CA GLY A 25 -3.03 -15.44 -3.83
C GLY A 25 -3.38 -14.34 -4.85
N PRO A 26 -4.28 -13.39 -4.52
CA PRO A 26 -4.61 -12.29 -5.42
C PRO A 26 -3.40 -11.39 -5.73
N PHE A 27 -2.54 -11.16 -4.74
CA PHE A 27 -1.32 -10.36 -4.92
C PHE A 27 -0.35 -11.03 -5.88
N THR A 28 -0.03 -12.32 -5.66
CA THR A 28 0.91 -13.06 -6.50
C THR A 28 0.41 -13.18 -7.94
N THR A 29 -0.89 -13.43 -8.12
CA THR A 29 -1.53 -13.48 -9.44
C THR A 29 -1.39 -12.15 -10.18
N LEU A 30 -1.63 -11.04 -9.48
CA LEU A 30 -1.47 -9.69 -10.05
C LEU A 30 -0.03 -9.41 -10.46
N LEU A 31 0.95 -9.72 -9.59
CA LEU A 31 2.37 -9.53 -9.88
C LEU A 31 2.83 -10.34 -11.08
N GLN A 32 2.40 -11.60 -11.18
CA GLN A 32 2.68 -12.46 -12.33
C GLN A 32 2.09 -11.86 -13.60
N HIS A 33 0.85 -11.36 -13.56
CA HIS A 33 0.24 -10.71 -14.70
C HIS A 33 1.02 -9.45 -15.13
N PHE A 34 1.43 -8.60 -14.19
CA PHE A 34 2.24 -7.42 -14.48
C PHE A 34 3.59 -7.78 -15.09
N ALA A 35 4.26 -8.82 -14.58
CA ALA A 35 5.52 -9.29 -15.12
C ALA A 35 5.38 -9.83 -16.56
N VAL A 36 4.39 -10.68 -16.81
CA VAL A 36 4.13 -11.28 -18.14
C VAL A 36 3.79 -10.22 -19.19
N ASN A 37 3.08 -9.16 -18.79
CA ASN A 37 2.64 -8.10 -19.70
C ASN A 37 3.59 -6.88 -19.74
N GLY A 38 4.74 -6.95 -19.05
CA GLY A 38 5.71 -5.85 -19.04
C GLY A 38 5.14 -4.54 -18.49
N VAL A 39 4.25 -4.63 -17.49
CA VAL A 39 3.63 -3.45 -16.88
C VAL A 39 4.70 -2.69 -16.08
N THR A 40 4.74 -1.37 -16.27
CA THR A 40 5.68 -0.45 -15.60
C THR A 40 5.00 0.76 -14.96
N ALA A 41 3.66 0.83 -15.05
CA ALA A 41 2.89 1.93 -14.49
C ALA A 41 2.67 1.75 -12.98
N ASP A 42 2.53 2.86 -12.26
CA ASP A 42 2.12 2.84 -10.86
C ASP A 42 0.60 2.90 -10.73
N PHE A 43 0.08 2.20 -9.72
CA PHE A 43 -1.35 2.09 -9.48
C PHE A 43 -1.75 2.52 -8.08
N TRP A 44 -2.85 3.26 -7.99
CA TRP A 44 -3.57 3.42 -6.74
C TRP A 44 -4.32 2.15 -6.38
N VAL A 45 -4.19 1.72 -5.12
CA VAL A 45 -4.97 0.63 -4.51
C VAL A 45 -5.78 1.17 -3.33
N GLY A 46 -6.73 0.39 -2.84
CA GLY A 46 -7.79 0.82 -1.93
C GLY A 46 -7.37 1.16 -0.51
N GLY A 47 -6.09 1.37 -0.21
CA GLY A 47 -5.61 1.69 1.13
C GLY A 47 -5.46 3.19 1.34
N ARG A 48 -5.78 3.68 2.55
CA ARG A 48 -5.41 5.03 2.99
C ARG A 48 -5.23 5.12 4.51
N PHE A 49 -4.44 6.08 4.95
CA PHE A 49 -4.38 6.44 6.36
C PHE A 49 -5.60 7.27 6.75
N ILE A 50 -6.27 6.90 7.85
CA ILE A 50 -7.50 7.55 8.31
C ILE A 50 -7.18 8.59 9.40
N ASN A 51 -6.65 8.13 10.52
CA ASN A 51 -6.20 8.94 11.66
C ASN A 51 -5.36 8.04 12.60
N GLU A 52 -4.81 8.61 13.67
CA GLU A 52 -3.97 7.87 14.63
C GLU A 52 -4.71 6.78 15.41
N THR A 53 -6.04 6.90 15.58
CA THR A 53 -6.86 5.92 16.30
C THR A 53 -7.23 4.72 15.42
N SER A 54 -7.55 4.96 14.14
CA SER A 54 -8.00 3.95 13.19
C SER A 54 -6.85 3.37 12.34
N GLY A 55 -5.76 4.11 12.18
CA GLY A 55 -4.62 3.70 11.37
C GLY A 55 -4.90 3.62 9.87
N TRP A 56 -4.22 2.69 9.21
CA TRP A 56 -4.40 2.38 7.79
C TRP A 56 -5.60 1.47 7.60
N MET A 57 -6.50 1.86 6.69
CA MET A 57 -7.68 1.06 6.37
C MET A 57 -7.86 0.91 4.87
N TRP A 58 -8.44 -0.22 4.49
CA TRP A 58 -8.94 -0.48 3.15
C TRP A 58 -10.25 0.26 2.88
N VAL A 59 -10.64 0.37 1.61
CA VAL A 59 -11.86 1.04 1.16
C VAL A 59 -13.15 0.37 1.68
N ASP A 60 -13.08 -0.91 2.05
CA ASP A 60 -14.15 -1.70 2.66
C ASP A 60 -14.23 -1.55 4.19
N SER A 61 -13.40 -0.69 4.76
CA SER A 61 -13.29 -0.43 6.21
C SER A 61 -12.62 -1.54 7.02
N THR A 62 -11.97 -2.52 6.37
CA THR A 62 -11.11 -3.47 7.07
C THR A 62 -9.73 -2.86 7.36
N PRO A 63 -9.06 -3.27 8.46
CA PRO A 63 -7.70 -2.82 8.76
C PRO A 63 -6.70 -3.25 7.68
N LEU A 64 -5.76 -2.36 7.35
CA LEU A 64 -4.68 -2.66 6.44
C LEU A 64 -3.42 -3.04 7.25
N THR A 65 -3.04 -4.31 7.19
CA THR A 65 -1.84 -4.81 7.88
C THR A 65 -0.57 -4.16 7.33
N MET A 66 0.17 -3.48 8.21
CA MET A 66 1.43 -2.83 7.86
C MET A 66 2.58 -3.84 7.82
N GLY A 67 3.57 -3.55 6.98
CA GLY A 67 4.82 -4.29 6.92
C GLY A 67 4.83 -5.47 5.95
N SER A 68 5.68 -6.46 6.23
CA SER A 68 5.83 -7.63 5.36
C SER A 68 4.56 -8.48 5.39
N PRO A 69 4.17 -9.12 4.28
CA PRO A 69 4.94 -9.25 3.03
C PRO A 69 4.60 -8.20 1.97
N PHE A 70 3.62 -7.32 2.20
CA PHE A 70 3.05 -6.50 1.14
C PHE A 70 3.75 -5.15 0.97
N TRP A 71 4.30 -4.58 2.04
CA TRP A 71 4.86 -3.25 1.99
C TRP A 71 6.32 -3.23 1.56
N ALA A 72 6.62 -2.28 0.67
CA ALA A 72 7.94 -2.07 0.12
C ALA A 72 8.96 -1.70 1.20
N VAL A 73 10.19 -2.14 0.99
CA VAL A 73 11.36 -1.59 1.69
C VAL A 73 11.91 -0.46 0.84
N ARG A 74 12.06 0.72 1.45
CA ARG A 74 12.60 1.92 0.81
C ARG A 74 13.99 2.24 1.36
N TYR A 75 14.85 2.76 0.49
CA TYR A 75 16.14 3.30 0.89
C TYR A 75 16.00 4.77 1.29
N ASN A 76 16.62 5.15 2.40
CA ASN A 76 16.70 6.49 2.94
C ASN A 76 18.18 6.81 3.22
N GLU A 77 18.67 7.92 2.68
CA GLU A 77 20.04 8.40 2.91
C GLU A 77 20.23 8.85 4.37
N GLY A 78 19.16 9.29 5.03
CA GLY A 78 19.17 9.74 6.42
C GLY A 78 19.09 8.60 7.43
N CYS A 79 19.79 8.76 8.55
CA CYS A 79 19.67 7.83 9.66
C CYS A 79 18.37 8.04 10.44
N SER A 80 17.55 7.00 10.50
CA SER A 80 16.33 7.02 11.29
C SER A 80 16.59 6.53 12.71
N THR A 81 16.27 7.36 13.69
CA THR A 81 16.19 6.94 15.09
C THR A 81 14.88 6.21 15.33
N ARG A 82 14.89 5.06 16.03
CA ARG A 82 13.67 4.41 16.51
C ARG A 82 13.45 4.80 17.98
N PRO A 83 12.30 5.38 18.35
CA PRO A 83 11.99 5.62 19.76
C PRO A 83 11.80 4.27 20.46
N VAL A 84 12.55 4.04 21.54
CA VAL A 84 12.40 2.86 22.40
C VAL A 84 11.49 3.29 23.57
N PRO A 85 10.29 2.70 23.75
CA PRO A 85 9.27 3.21 24.68
C PRO A 85 9.71 3.31 26.14
N TYR A 86 10.74 2.55 26.53
CA TYR A 86 11.22 2.45 27.90
C TYR A 86 12.51 3.24 28.14
N LEU A 87 13.01 3.97 27.15
CA LEU A 87 14.31 4.62 27.22
C LEU A 87 14.18 6.10 26.81
N ASN A 88 14.37 6.98 27.79
CA ASN A 88 14.40 8.44 27.59
C ASN A 88 15.73 8.94 26.99
N HIS A 89 16.61 8.03 26.59
CA HIS A 89 17.89 8.33 25.96
C HIS A 89 17.97 7.61 24.62
N THR A 90 18.45 8.30 23.60
CA THR A 90 18.78 7.70 22.30
C THR A 90 20.07 6.90 22.45
N HIS A 91 19.98 5.58 22.33
CA HIS A 91 21.14 4.70 22.28
C HIS A 91 21.46 4.33 20.83
N PRO A 92 22.75 4.31 20.43
CA PRO A 92 23.14 3.71 19.18
C PRO A 92 22.79 2.21 19.22
N ALA A 93 21.99 1.75 18.25
CA ALA A 93 21.78 0.33 18.03
C ALA A 93 22.88 -0.21 17.10
N ASN A 94 23.27 -1.48 17.26
CA ASN A 94 24.27 -2.17 16.43
C ASN A 94 25.56 -1.37 16.24
N ASP A 95 26.20 -0.95 17.33
CA ASP A 95 27.46 -0.17 17.31
C ASP A 95 27.40 1.14 16.52
N GLY A 96 26.20 1.74 16.40
CA GLY A 96 25.99 2.98 15.66
C GLY A 96 25.78 2.76 14.15
N ALA A 97 25.62 1.52 13.69
CA ALA A 97 25.29 1.21 12.32
C ALA A 97 23.88 1.73 11.96
N CYS A 98 23.83 2.54 10.91
CA CYS A 98 22.63 3.18 10.43
C CYS A 98 21.83 2.26 9.49
N TYR A 99 20.54 2.10 9.75
CA TYR A 99 19.64 1.39 8.83
C TYR A 99 19.12 2.35 7.76
N HIS A 100 19.67 2.21 6.57
CA HIS A 100 19.20 2.96 5.40
C HIS A 100 17.92 2.37 4.79
N TYR A 101 17.54 1.15 5.14
CA TYR A 101 16.36 0.49 4.59
C TYR A 101 15.22 0.51 5.60
N GLN A 102 14.10 1.11 5.23
CA GLN A 102 12.92 1.24 6.07
C GLN A 102 11.70 0.66 5.37
N GLN A 103 10.92 -0.11 6.11
CA GLN A 103 9.67 -0.65 5.60
C GLN A 103 8.61 0.46 5.58
N ALA A 104 7.92 0.61 4.45
CA ALA A 104 6.74 1.44 4.34
C ALA A 104 5.56 0.83 5.12
N PRO A 105 4.59 1.64 5.58
CA PRO A 105 4.66 3.08 5.68
C PRO A 105 5.58 3.50 6.85
N PRO A 106 6.34 4.60 6.75
CA PRO A 106 7.02 5.17 7.91
C PRO A 106 5.99 5.62 8.95
N ALA A 107 6.37 5.58 10.22
CA ALA A 107 5.42 5.34 11.31
C ALA A 107 4.28 6.36 11.45
N ILE A 108 4.39 7.63 11.04
CA ILE A 108 3.31 8.61 11.28
C ILE A 108 3.36 9.76 10.27
N THR A 109 2.61 9.67 9.18
CA THR A 109 2.35 10.84 8.32
C THR A 109 0.85 10.91 7.97
N SER A 110 0.24 12.06 8.25
CA SER A 110 -1.13 12.33 7.80
C SER A 110 -1.11 12.67 6.30
N ARG A 111 -2.11 12.19 5.55
CA ARG A 111 -2.33 12.42 4.09
C ARG A 111 -1.59 11.48 3.12
N HIS A 112 -1.37 10.23 3.52
CA HIS A 112 -0.87 9.20 2.60
C HIS A 112 -1.94 8.19 2.22
N CYS A 113 -1.86 7.77 0.96
CA CYS A 113 -2.70 6.76 0.33
C CYS A 113 -1.82 5.65 -0.21
N VAL A 114 -2.37 4.46 -0.39
CA VAL A 114 -1.58 3.29 -0.76
C VAL A 114 -1.52 3.15 -2.27
N ALA A 115 -0.31 3.05 -2.78
CA ALA A 115 -0.03 2.70 -4.18
C ALA A 115 0.76 1.40 -4.27
N SER A 116 0.60 0.71 -5.39
CA SER A 116 1.51 -0.33 -5.88
C SER A 116 2.40 0.30 -6.95
N THR A 117 3.71 0.28 -6.76
CA THR A 117 4.65 1.04 -7.61
C THR A 117 5.68 0.16 -8.30
N TYR A 118 5.96 0.41 -9.57
CA TYR A 118 6.86 -0.42 -10.36
C TYR A 118 8.29 -0.41 -9.82
N GLN A 119 8.79 0.76 -9.42
CA GLN A 119 10.13 0.93 -8.85
C GLN A 119 10.35 0.05 -7.59
N HIS A 120 9.27 -0.26 -6.88
CA HIS A 120 9.30 -1.11 -5.69
C HIS A 120 8.69 -2.47 -5.98
N TYR A 121 8.89 -3.02 -7.19
CA TYR A 121 8.41 -4.34 -7.60
C TYR A 121 6.92 -4.57 -7.29
N PHE A 122 6.12 -3.51 -7.42
CA PHE A 122 4.68 -3.48 -7.14
C PHE A 122 4.27 -3.77 -5.68
N TYR A 123 5.23 -3.79 -4.76
CA TYR A 123 4.93 -3.74 -3.33
C TYR A 123 4.21 -2.43 -2.95
N LEU A 124 3.47 -2.48 -1.85
CA LEU A 124 2.69 -1.37 -1.34
C LEU A 124 3.61 -0.26 -0.84
N THR A 125 3.20 0.96 -1.13
CA THR A 125 3.92 2.19 -0.83
C THR A 125 2.94 3.23 -0.34
N ASP A 126 3.34 4.00 0.66
CA ASP A 126 2.60 5.18 1.09
C ASP A 126 3.00 6.36 0.20
N GLU A 127 2.02 6.92 -0.48
CA GLU A 127 2.22 7.97 -1.46
C GLU A 127 1.30 9.14 -1.13
N ASN A 128 1.71 10.34 -1.52
CA ASN A 128 0.87 11.53 -1.37
C ASN A 128 -0.44 11.33 -2.16
N CYS A 129 -1.58 11.39 -1.48
CA CYS A 129 -2.90 11.13 -2.08
C CYS A 129 -3.24 12.02 -3.29
N PHE A 130 -2.60 13.18 -3.43
CA PHE A 130 -2.79 14.12 -4.54
C PHE A 130 -1.92 13.80 -5.76
N SER A 131 -0.95 12.90 -5.64
CA SER A 131 -0.15 12.43 -6.77
C SER A 131 -1.03 11.75 -7.82
N LYS A 132 -0.64 11.87 -9.09
CA LYS A 132 -1.40 11.29 -10.20
C LYS A 132 -0.85 9.90 -10.53
N LYS A 133 -1.70 8.88 -10.40
CA LYS A 133 -1.45 7.49 -10.80
C LYS A 133 -2.69 6.88 -11.47
N SER A 134 -2.57 5.69 -12.04
CA SER A 134 -3.70 4.94 -12.60
C SER A 134 -4.47 4.21 -11.50
N PRO A 135 -5.80 4.03 -11.60
CA PRO A 135 -6.56 3.26 -10.61
C PRO A 135 -6.41 1.76 -10.91
N LEU A 136 -6.20 0.93 -9.90
CA LEU A 136 -6.42 -0.51 -10.02
C LEU A 136 -7.81 -0.85 -9.50
N CYS A 137 -8.75 -1.08 -10.41
CA CYS A 137 -10.14 -1.37 -10.08
C CYS A 137 -10.40 -2.88 -10.05
N VAL A 138 -11.26 -3.32 -9.14
CA VAL A 138 -11.83 -4.66 -9.11
C VAL A 138 -13.30 -4.56 -9.43
N MET A 139 -13.72 -5.31 -10.44
CA MET A 139 -15.12 -5.47 -10.79
C MET A 139 -15.73 -6.61 -9.97
N PRO A 140 -17.01 -6.53 -9.57
CA PRO A 140 -17.71 -7.66 -8.99
C PRO A 140 -17.66 -8.83 -9.96
N GLY A 141 -17.33 -10.03 -9.48
CA GLY A 141 -17.38 -11.22 -10.32
C GLY A 141 -18.79 -11.42 -10.88
N GLU A 142 -18.90 -11.73 -12.17
CA GLU A 142 -20.17 -12.16 -12.75
C GLU A 142 -20.68 -13.37 -11.96
N LYS A 143 -21.87 -13.27 -11.37
CA LYS A 143 -22.57 -14.47 -10.89
C LYS A 143 -22.85 -15.32 -12.11
N LYS A 144 -22.13 -16.44 -12.27
CA LYS A 144 -22.50 -17.46 -13.26
C LYS A 144 -23.98 -17.79 -13.04
N PRO A 145 -24.82 -17.81 -14.10
CA PRO A 145 -26.20 -18.25 -13.97
C PRO A 145 -26.21 -19.62 -13.28
N GLN A 146 -26.92 -19.68 -12.16
CA GLN A 146 -27.16 -20.95 -11.48
C GLN A 146 -28.02 -21.77 -12.43
N ALA A 147 -27.44 -22.83 -13.00
CA ALA A 147 -28.16 -23.74 -13.87
C ALA A 147 -29.30 -24.37 -13.04
N THR A 148 -30.53 -24.09 -13.46
CA THR A 148 -31.77 -24.67 -12.92
C THR A 148 -31.93 -26.12 -13.38
#